data_AF-A0A2G9UK40-F1
#
_entry.id   AF-A0A2G9UK40-F1
#
_cell.length_a   1.000
_cell.length_b   1.000
_cell.length_c   1.000
_cell.angle_alpha   90.00
_cell.angle_beta   90.00
_cell.angle_gamma   90.00
#
_symmetry.space_group_name_H-M   'P 1'
#
loop_
_entity.id
_entity.type
_entity.pdbx_description
1 polymer ?
#
loop_
_entity_poly.entity_id
_entity_poly.type
_entity_poly.pdbx_seq_one_letter_code
_entity_poly.pdbx_strand_id
1 'polypeptide(L)'
;MQMGVENPVIVCSETAHAAFDKLGMKYSVPVHVDACLGGFLIPFMDECGFDIPVFDFRNEGVTSISCDTHKYGCTPKGSSIVMYRSKELLHYQYFSVPEWTGGIYATPTICGSRAGANSAAAWATLLSFGKKEYRRRCHEIISHTRKIATGVRQIPGLELHGSPDVSVVAFKSSVFNIYAVSDKMNKRGWNLNTLQNPNAIHICLTYNHASQDVVDAFLRDLEEVADEVNRSSDKGNKSSTAALYGMAAQIPDKSLVDEMTYEFLDACYAKPPLH
;
A
#
# COMPACT_ATOMS: atom_id res chain seq x y z
N MET A 1 -8.84 -25.09 19.57
CA MET A 1 -7.69 -24.86 18.67
C MET A 1 -7.93 -23.50 18.01
N GLN A 2 -7.46 -22.44 18.65
CA GLN A 2 -7.67 -21.07 18.22
C GLN A 2 -6.75 -20.85 17.01
N MET A 3 -7.27 -20.93 15.80
CA MET A 3 -6.49 -20.56 14.61
C MET A 3 -6.29 -19.04 14.69
N GLY A 4 -5.18 -18.64 15.29
CA GLY A 4 -4.72 -17.26 15.26
C GLY A 4 -4.42 -16.92 13.81
N VAL A 5 -5.39 -16.32 13.13
CA VAL A 5 -5.11 -15.54 11.94
C VAL A 5 -4.41 -14.30 12.48
N GLU A 6 -3.08 -14.32 12.53
CA GLU A 6 -2.31 -13.10 12.66
C GLU A 6 -2.80 -12.16 11.56
N ASN A 7 -3.26 -10.97 11.95
CA ASN A 7 -3.80 -9.98 11.04
C ASN A 7 -2.86 -9.86 9.83
N PRO A 8 -3.33 -10.04 8.58
CA PRO A 8 -2.46 -9.92 7.42
C PRO A 8 -2.04 -8.45 7.31
N VAL A 9 -0.86 -8.16 7.85
CA VAL A 9 -0.16 -6.91 7.57
C VAL A 9 0.16 -6.92 6.08
N ILE A 10 -0.04 -5.77 5.45
CA ILE A 10 0.17 -5.41 4.04
C ILE A 10 1.52 -5.94 3.54
N VAL A 11 1.59 -7.22 3.18
CA VAL A 11 2.80 -7.87 2.68
C VAL A 11 2.40 -9.16 1.94
N CYS A 12 2.80 -9.27 0.66
CA CYS A 12 2.59 -10.39 -0.28
C CYS A 12 3.22 -11.71 0.23
N SER A 13 3.21 -12.89 -0.42
CA SER A 13 2.50 -13.43 -1.59
C SER A 13 2.33 -14.96 -1.50
N GLU A 14 3.06 -15.68 -0.64
CA GLU A 14 3.12 -17.15 -0.78
C GLU A 14 1.97 -17.93 -0.14
N THR A 15 1.48 -17.53 1.03
CA THR A 15 0.51 -18.34 1.80
C THR A 15 -0.93 -17.85 1.72
N ALA A 16 -1.16 -16.55 1.51
CA ALA A 16 -2.51 -15.99 1.53
C ALA A 16 -3.30 -16.29 0.23
N HIS A 17 -2.78 -15.91 -0.93
CA HIS A 17 -3.59 -15.91 -2.17
C HIS A 17 -4.00 -17.31 -2.65
N ALA A 18 -3.08 -18.29 -2.63
CA ALA A 18 -3.35 -19.66 -3.11
C ALA A 18 -4.17 -20.52 -2.13
N ALA A 19 -4.43 -20.02 -0.92
CA ALA A 19 -5.30 -20.68 0.05
C ALA A 19 -6.73 -20.14 -0.06
N PHE A 20 -6.91 -18.84 -0.31
CA PHE A 20 -8.23 -18.22 -0.32
C PHE A 20 -9.05 -18.54 -1.57
N ASP A 21 -8.44 -18.71 -2.74
CA ASP A 21 -9.16 -19.11 -3.96
C ASP A 21 -9.77 -20.52 -3.81
N LYS A 22 -9.00 -21.49 -3.28
CA LYS A 22 -9.48 -22.85 -3.00
C LYS A 22 -10.58 -22.88 -1.95
N LEU A 23 -10.46 -22.06 -0.89
CA LEU A 23 -11.51 -21.91 0.12
C LEU A 23 -12.77 -21.29 -0.47
N GLY A 24 -12.62 -20.26 -1.31
CA GLY A 24 -13.72 -19.62 -2.02
C GLY A 24 -14.49 -20.61 -2.90
N MET A 25 -13.78 -21.46 -3.65
CA MET A 25 -14.40 -22.54 -4.42
C MET A 25 -15.08 -23.57 -3.53
N LYS A 26 -14.42 -24.01 -2.44
CA LYS A 26 -14.96 -25.04 -1.53
C LYS A 26 -16.26 -24.61 -0.86
N TYR A 27 -16.38 -23.33 -0.51
CA TYR A 27 -17.53 -22.80 0.22
C TYR A 27 -18.47 -21.95 -0.64
N SER A 28 -18.21 -21.86 -1.95
CA SER A 28 -18.96 -21.02 -2.89
C SER A 28 -19.05 -19.55 -2.45
N VAL A 29 -17.93 -19.01 -1.95
CA VAL A 29 -17.82 -17.62 -1.48
C VAL A 29 -16.97 -16.81 -2.49
N PRO A 30 -17.43 -15.62 -2.93
CA PRO A 30 -16.63 -14.75 -3.78
C PRO A 30 -15.30 -14.35 -3.14
N VAL A 31 -14.21 -14.48 -3.90
CA VAL A 31 -12.87 -14.05 -3.50
C VAL A 31 -12.49 -12.79 -4.27
N HIS A 32 -12.16 -11.72 -3.56
CA HIS A 32 -11.59 -10.50 -4.12
C HIS A 32 -10.08 -10.49 -3.91
N VAL A 33 -9.32 -10.16 -4.94
CA VAL A 33 -7.88 -9.92 -4.83
C VAL A 33 -7.64 -8.42 -4.91
N ASP A 34 -7.15 -7.84 -3.81
CA ASP A 34 -6.75 -6.45 -3.79
C ASP A 34 -5.36 -6.28 -4.43
N ALA A 35 -5.36 -6.01 -5.74
CA ALA A 35 -4.16 -5.66 -6.49
C ALA A 35 -4.07 -4.15 -6.75
N CYS A 36 -4.74 -3.31 -5.93
CA CYS A 36 -4.68 -1.86 -6.06
C CYS A 36 -3.23 -1.37 -6.12
N LEU A 37 -2.40 -1.84 -5.18
CA LEU A 37 -0.98 -1.51 -5.16
C LEU A 37 -0.19 -2.31 -6.20
N GLY A 38 -0.22 -3.64 -6.20
CA GLY A 38 0.70 -4.46 -7.00
C GLY A 38 0.31 -4.67 -8.47
N GLY A 39 -0.91 -4.32 -8.90
CA GLY A 39 -1.50 -4.80 -10.15
C GLY A 39 -0.82 -4.34 -11.44
N PHE A 40 0.01 -3.30 -11.39
CA PHE A 40 0.86 -2.83 -12.51
C PHE A 40 2.34 -3.22 -12.36
N LEU A 41 2.68 -4.06 -11.37
CA LEU A 41 4.02 -4.64 -11.19
C LEU A 41 3.98 -6.15 -11.36
N ILE A 42 3.13 -6.83 -10.59
CA ILE A 42 3.11 -8.29 -10.49
C ILE A 42 2.97 -8.99 -11.85
N PRO A 43 2.13 -8.52 -12.81
CA PRO A 43 2.04 -9.14 -14.13
C PRO A 43 3.34 -9.17 -14.93
N PHE A 44 4.34 -8.35 -14.58
CA PHE A 44 5.62 -8.26 -15.28
C PHE A 44 6.77 -8.89 -14.51
N MET A 45 6.56 -9.33 -13.27
CA MET A 45 7.63 -9.79 -12.37
C MET A 45 8.33 -11.05 -12.89
N ASP A 46 7.55 -12.04 -13.35
CA ASP A 46 8.07 -13.29 -13.95
C ASP A 46 8.98 -12.99 -15.16
N GLU A 47 8.54 -12.11 -16.06
CA GLU A 47 9.34 -11.64 -17.22
C GLU A 47 10.61 -10.86 -16.81
N CYS A 48 10.69 -10.39 -15.57
CA CYS A 48 11.84 -9.70 -15.00
C CYS A 48 12.76 -10.63 -14.19
N GLY A 49 12.46 -11.93 -14.11
CA GLY A 49 13.21 -12.91 -13.33
C GLY A 49 12.88 -12.92 -11.84
N PHE A 50 11.72 -12.36 -11.45
CA PHE A 50 11.22 -12.38 -10.08
C PHE A 50 10.03 -13.33 -9.99
N ASP A 51 10.25 -14.48 -9.35
CA ASP A 51 9.19 -15.44 -9.12
C ASP A 51 8.14 -14.88 -8.14
N ILE A 52 6.87 -15.11 -8.46
CA ILE A 52 5.74 -14.73 -7.63
C ILE A 52 4.55 -15.64 -7.95
N PRO A 53 3.81 -16.12 -6.94
CA PRO A 53 2.63 -16.94 -7.18
C PRO A 53 1.60 -16.26 -8.07
N VAL A 54 0.89 -17.07 -8.84
CA VAL A 54 -0.27 -16.62 -9.60
C VAL A 54 -1.32 -16.06 -8.63
N PHE A 55 -1.78 -14.84 -8.90
CA PHE A 55 -2.71 -14.10 -8.04
C PHE A 55 -3.97 -13.62 -8.77
N ASP A 56 -4.04 -13.77 -10.10
CA ASP A 56 -5.09 -13.20 -10.94
C ASP A 56 -6.17 -14.22 -11.33
N PHE A 57 -6.98 -13.90 -12.35
CA PHE A 57 -8.10 -14.74 -12.80
C PHE A 57 -7.69 -16.13 -13.32
N ARG A 58 -6.41 -16.41 -13.53
CA ARG A 58 -5.91 -17.78 -13.78
C ARG A 58 -6.20 -18.72 -12.61
N ASN A 59 -6.33 -18.18 -11.38
CA ASN A 59 -6.86 -18.94 -10.24
C ASN A 59 -8.39 -18.96 -10.32
N GLU A 60 -8.99 -20.14 -10.53
CA GLU A 60 -10.43 -20.29 -10.79
C GLU A 60 -11.32 -19.70 -9.67
N GLY A 61 -10.87 -19.75 -8.41
CA GLY A 61 -11.61 -19.20 -7.28
C GLY A 61 -11.65 -17.66 -7.18
N VAL A 62 -10.77 -16.94 -7.88
CA VAL A 62 -10.72 -15.48 -7.83
C VAL A 62 -11.91 -14.88 -8.58
N THR A 63 -12.79 -14.14 -7.92
CA THR A 63 -14.03 -13.61 -8.54
C THR A 63 -13.94 -12.14 -8.93
N SER A 64 -13.06 -11.36 -8.30
CA SER A 64 -12.83 -9.96 -8.66
C SER A 64 -11.41 -9.51 -8.30
N ILE A 65 -10.94 -8.47 -8.99
CA ILE A 65 -9.60 -7.88 -8.80
C ILE A 65 -9.72 -6.36 -8.88
N SER A 66 -9.18 -5.64 -7.91
CA SER A 66 -8.97 -4.18 -7.99
C SER A 66 -7.55 -3.88 -8.47
N CYS A 67 -7.36 -2.80 -9.22
CA CYS A 67 -6.05 -2.40 -9.74
C CYS A 67 -5.99 -0.88 -9.98
N ASP A 68 -5.12 -0.18 -9.25
CA ASP A 68 -5.02 1.27 -9.37
C ASP A 68 -4.09 1.68 -10.51
N THR A 69 -4.67 2.19 -11.58
CA THR A 69 -3.96 2.86 -12.66
C THR A 69 -3.18 4.08 -12.16
N HIS A 70 -3.68 4.79 -11.15
CA HIS A 70 -3.02 5.97 -10.59
C HIS A 70 -1.85 5.66 -9.62
N LYS A 71 -1.53 4.37 -9.41
CA LYS A 71 -0.34 3.90 -8.67
C LYS A 71 0.77 3.53 -9.65
N TYR A 72 1.10 2.25 -9.80
CA TYR A 72 2.16 1.83 -10.74
C TYR A 72 1.71 1.82 -12.21
N GLY A 73 0.42 2.02 -12.49
CA GLY A 73 -0.04 2.39 -13.83
C GLY A 73 0.45 3.78 -14.26
N CYS A 74 0.93 4.59 -13.30
CA CYS A 74 1.49 5.94 -13.48
C CYS A 74 0.53 6.94 -14.13
N THR A 75 -0.77 6.69 -14.07
CA THR A 75 -1.76 7.64 -14.57
C THR A 75 -1.94 8.80 -13.57
N PRO A 76 -2.49 9.95 -13.99
CA PRO A 76 -2.91 10.98 -13.05
C PRO A 76 -3.87 10.44 -11.98
N LYS A 77 -3.89 11.10 -10.82
CA LYS A 77 -4.77 10.73 -9.69
C LYS A 77 -6.24 10.76 -10.10
N GLY A 78 -7.02 9.85 -9.51
CA GLY A 78 -8.46 9.75 -9.77
C GLY A 78 -8.88 8.73 -10.82
N SER A 79 -8.06 7.68 -11.06
CA SER A 79 -8.42 6.51 -11.86
C SER A 79 -8.02 5.20 -11.18
N SER A 80 -8.90 4.19 -11.21
CA SER A 80 -8.68 2.81 -10.78
C SER A 80 -9.60 1.89 -11.57
N ILE A 81 -9.40 0.58 -11.47
CA ILE A 81 -10.17 -0.45 -12.16
C ILE A 81 -10.61 -1.49 -11.14
N VAL A 82 -11.89 -1.85 -11.17
CA VAL A 82 -12.39 -3.10 -10.57
C VAL A 82 -12.82 -4.03 -11.71
N MET A 83 -12.34 -5.26 -11.67
CA MET A 83 -12.64 -6.30 -12.64
C MET A 83 -13.40 -7.43 -11.95
N TYR A 84 -14.33 -8.04 -12.66
CA TYR A 84 -15.10 -9.18 -12.20
C TYR A 84 -14.93 -10.35 -13.16
N ARG A 85 -14.92 -11.57 -12.62
CA ARG A 85 -14.84 -12.80 -13.40
C ARG A 85 -16.02 -12.96 -14.35
N SER A 86 -17.20 -12.47 -13.97
CA SER A 86 -18.43 -12.65 -14.74
C SER A 86 -19.31 -11.39 -14.73
N LYS A 87 -20.20 -11.29 -15.71
CA LYS A 87 -21.14 -10.16 -15.82
C LYS A 87 -22.21 -10.20 -14.74
N GLU A 88 -22.59 -11.40 -14.32
CA GLU A 88 -23.56 -11.63 -13.25
C GLU A 88 -23.07 -10.98 -11.95
N LEU A 89 -21.78 -11.16 -11.60
CA LEU A 89 -21.16 -10.48 -10.47
C LEU A 89 -21.13 -8.95 -10.64
N LEU A 90 -20.76 -8.48 -11.84
CA LEU A 90 -20.72 -7.06 -12.16
C LEU A 90 -22.10 -6.39 -12.05
N HIS A 91 -23.19 -7.09 -12.37
CA HIS A 91 -24.54 -6.54 -12.28
C HIS A 91 -24.95 -6.16 -10.85
N TYR A 92 -24.39 -6.81 -9.82
CA TYR A 92 -24.62 -6.43 -8.42
C TYR A 92 -23.97 -5.09 -8.04
N GLN A 93 -23.01 -4.58 -8.83
CA GLN A 93 -22.41 -3.26 -8.61
C GLN A 93 -23.28 -2.13 -9.16
N TYR A 94 -24.11 -2.40 -10.17
CA TYR A 94 -24.87 -1.37 -10.86
C TYR A 94 -25.96 -0.79 -9.96
N PHE A 95 -26.18 0.51 -10.10
CA PHE A 95 -27.35 1.20 -9.53
C PHE A 95 -28.30 1.58 -10.66
N SER A 96 -29.59 1.27 -10.51
CA SER A 96 -30.63 1.56 -11.50
C SER A 96 -31.94 1.98 -10.83
N VAL A 97 -32.56 3.05 -11.32
CA VAL A 97 -33.87 3.55 -10.90
C VAL A 97 -34.73 3.81 -12.15
N PRO A 98 -35.51 2.81 -12.60
CA PRO A 98 -36.34 2.94 -13.80
C PRO A 98 -37.49 3.95 -13.67
N GLU A 99 -38.02 4.14 -12.47
CA GLU A 99 -39.24 4.91 -12.17
C GLU A 99 -38.93 6.37 -11.77
N TRP A 100 -37.69 6.82 -11.93
CA TRP A 100 -37.31 8.19 -11.61
C TRP A 100 -38.01 9.16 -12.56
N THR A 101 -38.62 10.22 -12.01
CA THR A 101 -39.39 11.21 -12.78
C THR A 101 -38.54 11.99 -13.80
N GLY A 102 -37.22 12.02 -13.62
CA GLY A 102 -36.26 12.59 -14.57
C GLY A 102 -35.90 11.67 -15.76
N GLY A 103 -36.51 10.48 -15.85
CA GLY A 103 -36.20 9.44 -16.83
C GLY A 103 -35.45 8.26 -16.21
N ILE A 104 -35.26 7.17 -16.96
CA ILE A 104 -34.55 5.98 -16.47
C ILE A 104 -33.11 6.37 -16.10
N TYR A 105 -32.73 6.17 -14.84
CA TYR A 105 -31.38 6.44 -14.35
C TYR A 105 -30.61 5.15 -14.11
N ALA A 106 -29.37 5.07 -14.59
CA ALA A 106 -28.46 3.98 -14.27
C ALA A 106 -27.01 4.47 -14.18
N THR A 107 -26.23 3.92 -13.25
CA THR A 107 -24.78 4.17 -13.16
C THR A 107 -24.02 2.88 -12.82
N PRO A 108 -22.86 2.63 -13.45
CA PRO A 108 -22.05 1.45 -13.18
C PRO A 108 -21.15 1.62 -11.94
N THR A 109 -21.06 2.81 -11.34
CA THR A 109 -20.17 3.14 -10.22
C THR A 109 -20.88 4.07 -9.24
N ILE A 110 -20.27 4.38 -8.09
CA ILE A 110 -20.83 5.30 -7.08
C ILE A 110 -21.23 6.66 -7.68
N CYS A 111 -20.39 7.25 -8.54
CA CYS A 111 -20.65 8.58 -9.08
C CYS A 111 -21.64 8.57 -10.25
N GLY A 112 -22.47 9.61 -10.33
CA GLY A 112 -23.20 10.00 -11.54
C GLY A 112 -22.28 10.73 -12.53
N SER A 113 -22.18 12.06 -12.41
CA SER A 113 -21.20 12.86 -13.17
C SER A 113 -19.77 12.45 -12.80
N ARG A 114 -18.90 12.34 -13.83
CA ARG A 114 -17.51 11.87 -13.68
C ARG A 114 -16.55 12.76 -14.45
N ALA A 115 -15.34 12.92 -13.93
CA ALA A 115 -14.24 13.60 -14.62
C ALA A 115 -13.68 12.73 -15.76
N GLY A 116 -14.29 12.80 -16.96
CA GLY A 116 -13.89 12.00 -18.13
C GLY A 116 -12.42 12.17 -18.53
N ALA A 117 -11.82 13.33 -18.24
CA ALA A 117 -10.40 13.60 -18.47
C ALA A 117 -9.48 12.60 -17.75
N ASN A 118 -9.84 12.12 -16.55
CA ASN A 118 -9.04 11.12 -15.82
C ASN A 118 -8.99 9.79 -16.57
N SER A 119 -10.12 9.39 -17.18
CA SER A 119 -10.18 8.17 -17.99
C SER A 119 -9.37 8.31 -19.27
N ALA A 120 -9.46 9.47 -19.94
CA ALA A 120 -8.67 9.76 -21.13
C ALA A 120 -7.15 9.77 -20.84
N ALA A 121 -6.74 10.39 -19.74
CA ALA A 121 -5.33 10.43 -19.34
C ALA A 121 -4.81 9.04 -18.92
N ALA A 122 -5.64 8.23 -18.26
CA ALA A 122 -5.29 6.86 -17.94
C ALA A 122 -5.07 6.03 -19.22
N TRP A 123 -5.99 6.12 -20.18
CA TRP A 123 -5.85 5.47 -21.49
C TRP A 123 -4.59 5.92 -22.24
N ALA A 124 -4.35 7.24 -22.31
CA ALA A 124 -3.17 7.79 -22.98
C ALA A 124 -1.86 7.33 -22.33
N THR A 125 -1.82 7.24 -21.00
CA THR A 125 -0.65 6.75 -20.25
C THR A 125 -0.38 5.28 -20.55
N LEU A 126 -1.42 4.44 -20.50
CA LEU A 126 -1.31 2.99 -20.78
C LEU A 126 -0.75 2.74 -22.18
N LEU A 127 -1.24 3.47 -23.19
CA LEU A 127 -0.75 3.37 -24.55
C LEU A 127 0.68 3.90 -24.74
N SER A 128 0.99 5.03 -24.09
CA SER A 128 2.31 5.65 -24.16
C SER A 128 3.39 4.75 -23.55
N PHE A 129 3.12 4.13 -22.40
CA PHE A 129 4.06 3.24 -21.73
C PHE A 129 4.14 1.90 -22.47
N GLY A 130 2.99 1.28 -22.71
CA GLY A 130 2.90 -0.07 -23.23
C GLY A 130 3.63 -1.11 -22.35
N LYS A 131 3.60 -2.37 -22.79
CA LYS A 131 4.19 -3.49 -22.03
C LYS A 131 5.68 -3.29 -21.73
N LYS A 132 6.44 -2.76 -22.69
CA LYS A 132 7.89 -2.60 -22.58
C LYS A 132 8.29 -1.68 -21.42
N GLU A 133 7.63 -0.52 -21.28
CA GLU A 133 7.96 0.42 -20.22
C GLU A 133 7.51 -0.10 -18.85
N TYR A 134 6.33 -0.71 -18.75
CA TYR A 134 5.90 -1.31 -17.49
C TYR A 134 6.83 -2.43 -17.01
N ARG A 135 7.30 -3.30 -17.92
CA ARG A 135 8.30 -4.31 -17.60
C ARG A 135 9.61 -3.68 -17.12
N ARG A 136 10.12 -2.66 -17.83
CA ARG A 136 11.35 -1.96 -17.43
C ARG A 136 11.23 -1.34 -16.04
N ARG A 137 10.13 -0.63 -15.76
CA ARG A 137 9.86 -0.02 -14.45
C ARG A 137 9.69 -1.05 -13.35
N CYS A 138 9.01 -2.16 -13.63
CA CYS A 138 8.90 -3.29 -12.72
C CYS A 138 10.28 -3.81 -12.34
N HIS A 139 11.15 -4.08 -13.32
CA HIS A 139 12.50 -4.56 -13.05
C HIS A 139 13.28 -3.60 -12.13
N GLU A 140 13.27 -2.31 -12.44
CA GLU A 140 13.98 -1.30 -11.63
C GLU A 140 13.44 -1.22 -10.21
N ILE A 141 12.11 -1.14 -10.04
CA ILE A 141 11.47 -1.01 -8.72
C ILE A 141 11.78 -2.25 -7.88
N ILE A 142 11.53 -3.45 -8.41
CA ILE A 142 11.69 -4.69 -7.65
C ILE A 142 13.16 -4.93 -7.30
N SER A 143 14.09 -4.69 -8.23
CA SER A 143 15.53 -4.83 -7.97
C SER A 143 15.98 -3.93 -6.81
N HIS A 144 15.57 -2.66 -6.81
CA HIS A 144 15.93 -1.71 -5.76
C HIS A 144 15.20 -2.00 -4.44
N THR A 145 13.96 -2.51 -4.48
CA THR A 145 13.26 -2.99 -3.28
C THR A 145 14.02 -4.14 -2.62
N ARG A 146 14.55 -5.09 -3.40
CA ARG A 146 15.38 -6.19 -2.85
C ARG A 146 16.71 -5.71 -2.29
N LYS A 147 17.34 -4.70 -2.90
CA LYS A 147 18.55 -4.07 -2.36
C LYS A 147 18.28 -3.41 -1.01
N ILE A 148 17.23 -2.59 -0.90
CA ILE A 148 16.83 -1.98 0.38
C ILE A 148 16.54 -3.05 1.42
N ALA A 149 15.75 -4.07 1.09
CA ALA A 149 15.45 -5.14 2.03
C ALA A 149 16.71 -5.88 2.52
N THR A 150 17.69 -6.06 1.65
CA THR A 150 18.99 -6.66 2.01
C THR A 150 19.79 -5.74 2.92
N GLY A 151 19.87 -4.45 2.61
CA GLY A 151 20.55 -3.46 3.44
C GLY A 151 19.91 -3.32 4.83
N VAL A 152 18.57 -3.28 4.91
CA VAL A 152 17.85 -3.22 6.19
C VAL A 152 18.17 -4.43 7.07
N ARG A 153 18.28 -5.64 6.50
CA ARG A 153 18.68 -6.85 7.26
C ARG A 153 20.10 -6.77 7.83
N GLN A 154 20.96 -5.93 7.26
CA GLN A 154 22.36 -5.78 7.69
C GLN A 154 22.52 -4.73 8.80
N ILE A 155 21.55 -3.84 8.99
CA ILE A 155 21.59 -2.79 10.01
C ILE A 155 21.24 -3.37 11.39
N PRO A 156 22.15 -3.30 12.39
CA PRO A 156 21.90 -3.85 13.71
C PRO A 156 20.66 -3.26 14.39
N GLY A 157 19.81 -4.13 14.94
CA GLY A 157 18.59 -3.73 15.64
C GLY A 157 17.39 -3.46 14.74
N LEU A 158 17.52 -3.56 13.42
CA LEU A 158 16.39 -3.58 12.49
C LEU A 158 16.06 -5.00 12.03
N GLU A 159 14.78 -5.26 11.82
CA GLU A 159 14.29 -6.53 11.26
C GLU A 159 13.18 -6.26 10.26
N LEU A 160 13.14 -7.03 9.16
CA LEU A 160 12.05 -6.92 8.21
C LEU A 160 10.73 -7.39 8.82
N HIS A 161 9.65 -6.75 8.41
CA HIS A 161 8.30 -7.13 8.78
C HIS A 161 7.56 -7.65 7.54
N GLY A 162 7.42 -8.98 7.47
CA GLY A 162 6.88 -9.70 6.31
C GLY A 162 7.90 -9.86 5.17
N SER A 163 7.43 -10.27 3.99
CA SER A 163 8.25 -10.46 2.79
C SER A 163 8.27 -9.22 1.86
N PRO A 164 9.44 -8.72 1.46
CA PRO A 164 9.53 -7.55 0.60
C PRO A 164 9.27 -7.92 -0.87
N ASP A 165 8.21 -8.68 -1.19
CA ASP A 165 8.01 -9.38 -2.47
C ASP A 165 7.75 -8.46 -3.65
N VAL A 166 7.04 -7.35 -3.43
CA VAL A 166 6.73 -6.40 -4.48
C VAL A 166 7.55 -5.13 -4.26
N SER A 167 6.92 -4.00 -3.97
CA SER A 167 7.56 -2.69 -3.93
C SER A 167 7.70 -2.10 -2.53
N VAL A 168 7.14 -2.74 -1.51
CA VAL A 168 7.13 -2.23 -0.13
C VAL A 168 8.17 -2.97 0.70
N VAL A 169 8.97 -2.23 1.46
CA VAL A 169 9.83 -2.79 2.51
C VAL A 169 9.33 -2.24 3.84
N ALA A 170 8.70 -3.10 4.63
CA ALA A 170 8.34 -2.82 6.02
C ALA A 170 9.41 -3.40 6.95
N PHE A 171 9.74 -2.66 8.00
CA PHE A 171 10.71 -3.07 9.01
C PHE A 171 10.39 -2.48 10.38
N LYS A 172 10.84 -3.17 11.41
CA LYS A 172 10.59 -2.88 12.82
C LYS A 172 11.87 -3.02 13.64
N SER A 173 11.78 -2.73 14.93
CA SER A 173 12.87 -2.96 15.89
C SER A 173 12.28 -3.43 17.21
N SER A 174 12.97 -4.40 17.83
CA SER A 174 12.74 -4.83 19.22
C SER A 174 13.77 -4.23 20.19
N VAL A 175 14.78 -3.50 19.68
CA VAL A 175 15.91 -2.95 20.45
C VAL A 175 15.70 -1.48 20.79
N PHE A 176 15.04 -0.73 19.90
CA PHE A 176 14.77 0.69 20.06
C PHE A 176 13.42 1.07 19.44
N ASN A 177 12.96 2.28 19.71
CA ASN A 177 11.68 2.76 19.20
C ASN A 177 11.76 3.09 17.69
N ILE A 178 11.10 2.29 16.86
CA ILE A 178 11.10 2.47 15.40
C ILE A 178 10.51 3.81 14.94
N TYR A 179 9.63 4.42 15.72
CA TYR A 179 9.06 5.74 15.38
C TYR A 179 10.06 6.87 15.54
N ALA A 180 11.06 6.73 16.43
CA ALA A 180 12.16 7.67 16.54
C ALA A 180 13.08 7.63 15.32
N VAL A 181 13.25 6.44 14.72
CA VAL A 181 13.93 6.31 13.42
C VAL A 181 13.15 7.06 12.35
N SER A 182 11.82 6.88 12.28
CA SER A 182 10.96 7.63 11.35
C SER A 182 11.12 9.15 11.47
N ASP A 183 11.04 9.69 12.69
CA ASP A 183 11.16 11.13 12.95
C ASP A 183 12.53 11.69 12.53
N LYS A 184 13.60 10.93 12.78
CA LYS A 184 14.96 11.35 12.43
C LYS A 184 15.22 11.23 10.93
N MET A 185 14.69 10.19 10.28
CA MET A 185 14.69 10.06 8.82
C MET A 185 13.92 11.22 8.18
N ASN A 186 12.78 11.62 8.75
CA ASN A 186 12.00 12.79 8.31
C ASN A 186 12.80 14.10 8.36
N LYS A 187 13.58 14.32 9.42
CA LYS A 187 14.49 15.48 9.52
C LYS A 187 15.59 15.49 8.46
N ARG A 188 15.92 14.32 7.88
CA ARG A 188 16.84 14.19 6.74
C ARG A 188 16.12 14.27 5.37
N GLY A 189 14.80 14.50 5.37
CA GLY A 189 13.98 14.64 4.15
C GLY A 189 13.24 13.37 3.73
N TRP A 190 13.39 12.25 4.45
CA TRP A 190 12.71 10.99 4.14
C TRP A 190 11.32 10.93 4.76
N ASN A 191 10.28 10.79 3.94
CA ASN A 191 8.93 10.57 4.43
C ASN A 191 8.59 9.07 4.41
N LEU A 192 8.67 8.44 5.57
CA LEU A 192 8.32 7.03 5.77
C LEU A 192 6.91 6.90 6.33
N ASN A 193 6.22 5.81 5.99
CA ASN A 193 4.89 5.56 6.52
C ASN A 193 5.02 4.83 7.85
N THR A 194 4.34 5.36 8.85
CA THR A 194 4.25 4.75 10.17
C THR A 194 3.18 3.66 10.19
N LEU A 195 3.51 2.49 10.74
CA LEU A 195 2.63 1.33 10.87
C LEU A 195 2.40 1.01 12.34
N GLN A 196 1.31 0.28 12.61
CA GLN A 196 0.90 -0.14 13.94
C GLN A 196 0.44 -1.60 13.92
N ASN A 197 0.48 -2.27 15.07
CA ASN A 197 0.07 -3.66 15.27
C ASN A 197 0.83 -4.68 14.37
N PRO A 198 2.16 -4.78 14.47
CA PRO A 198 3.06 -4.19 15.47
C PRO A 198 3.61 -2.81 15.06
N ASN A 199 4.28 -2.13 15.99
CA ASN A 199 5.01 -0.91 15.68
C ASN A 199 6.06 -1.20 14.59
N ALA A 200 5.92 -0.55 13.45
CA ALA A 200 6.81 -0.70 12.31
C ALA A 200 6.79 0.58 11.47
N ILE A 201 7.68 0.65 10.48
CA ILE A 201 7.62 1.67 9.44
C ILE A 201 7.83 0.99 8.09
N HIS A 202 7.37 1.62 7.01
CA HIS A 202 7.69 1.14 5.67
C HIS A 202 8.11 2.25 4.73
N ILE A 203 8.85 1.84 3.71
CA ILE A 203 9.03 2.59 2.47
C ILE A 203 8.34 1.87 1.32
N CYS A 204 7.53 2.59 0.56
CA CYS A 204 6.92 2.11 -0.68
C CYS A 204 7.74 2.66 -1.86
N LEU A 205 8.46 1.78 -2.56
CA LEU A 205 9.31 2.20 -3.65
C LEU A 205 8.46 2.52 -4.88
N THR A 206 8.77 3.66 -5.48
CA THR A 206 8.22 4.08 -6.76
C THR A 206 9.35 4.14 -7.77
N TYR A 207 9.02 4.33 -9.05
CA TYR A 207 10.03 4.51 -10.07
C TYR A 207 10.98 5.70 -9.78
N ASN A 208 10.50 6.75 -9.10
CA ASN A 208 11.33 7.90 -8.73
C ASN A 208 12.39 7.56 -7.68
N HIS A 209 12.21 6.48 -6.92
CA HIS A 209 13.17 5.99 -5.94
C HIS A 209 14.11 4.92 -6.52
N ALA A 210 13.77 4.36 -7.68
CA ALA A 210 14.45 3.22 -8.27
C ALA A 210 15.75 3.64 -8.98
N SER A 211 16.70 4.14 -8.18
CA SER A 211 18.06 4.45 -8.60
C SER A 211 19.04 4.06 -7.50
N GLN A 212 20.26 3.71 -7.89
CA GLN A 212 21.29 3.27 -6.96
C GLN A 212 21.63 4.37 -5.95
N ASP A 213 21.79 5.61 -6.40
CA ASP A 213 22.13 6.76 -5.55
C ASP A 213 21.10 7.01 -4.45
N VAL A 214 19.80 6.89 -4.78
CA VAL A 214 18.71 7.06 -3.80
C VAL A 214 18.69 5.90 -2.80
N VAL A 215 18.89 4.66 -3.26
CA VAL A 215 18.94 3.49 -2.36
C VAL A 215 20.13 3.56 -1.41
N ASP A 216 21.31 3.94 -1.91
CA ASP A 216 22.52 4.04 -1.09
C ASP A 216 22.42 5.20 -0.09
N ALA A 217 21.85 6.33 -0.52
CA ALA A 217 21.57 7.44 0.39
C ALA A 217 20.58 7.04 1.49
N PHE A 218 19.50 6.33 1.12
CA PHE A 218 18.51 5.84 2.07
C PHE A 218 19.12 4.91 3.11
N LEU A 219 19.90 3.91 2.66
CA LEU A 219 20.49 2.91 3.56
C LEU A 219 21.54 3.53 4.48
N ARG A 220 22.40 4.43 3.97
CA ARG A 220 23.37 5.17 4.79
C ARG A 220 22.68 6.00 5.87
N ASP A 221 21.65 6.78 5.49
CA ASP A 221 20.92 7.60 6.45
C ASP A 221 20.19 6.74 7.49
N LEU A 222 19.59 5.62 7.05
CA LEU A 222 18.89 4.70 7.93
C LEU A 222 19.83 4.05 8.93
N GLU A 223 21.02 3.62 8.50
CA GLU A 223 22.04 3.04 9.36
C GLU A 223 22.51 4.05 10.41
N GLU A 224 22.89 5.26 10.00
CA GLU A 224 23.32 6.31 10.92
C GLU A 224 22.24 6.67 11.94
N VAL A 225 20.97 6.78 11.51
CA VAL A 225 19.84 7.08 12.38
C VAL A 225 19.54 5.94 13.34
N ALA A 226 19.54 4.69 12.86
CA ALA A 226 19.32 3.52 13.71
C ALA A 226 20.40 3.43 14.80
N ASP A 227 21.65 3.65 14.44
CA ASP A 227 22.78 3.71 15.38
C ASP A 227 22.63 4.84 16.40
N GLU A 228 22.23 6.03 15.96
CA GLU A 228 22.00 7.17 16.85
C GLU A 228 20.90 6.89 17.87
N VAL A 229 19.75 6.35 17.43
CA VAL A 229 18.64 5.99 18.30
C VAL A 229 19.04 4.86 19.26
N ASN A 230 19.80 3.88 18.77
CA ASN A 230 20.27 2.79 19.61
C ASN A 230 21.26 3.26 20.69
N ARG A 231 22.08 4.28 20.42
CA ARG A 231 23.01 4.85 21.41
C ARG A 231 22.35 5.85 22.37
N SER A 232 21.13 6.30 22.08
CA SER A 232 20.42 7.23 22.98
C SER A 232 20.03 6.54 24.28
N SER A 233 20.09 7.28 25.39
CA SER A 233 19.79 6.75 26.73
C SER A 233 18.33 6.33 26.89
N ASP A 234 17.42 6.95 26.13
CA ASP A 234 15.99 6.66 26.14
C ASP A 234 15.55 5.71 25.00
N LYS A 235 16.47 5.23 24.16
CA LYS A 235 16.20 4.38 22.99
C LYS A 235 15.12 4.94 22.05
N GLY A 236 14.99 6.28 21.99
CA GLY A 236 14.00 6.97 21.16
C GLY A 236 12.58 7.07 21.74
N ASN A 237 12.37 6.71 23.01
CA ASN A 237 11.03 6.73 23.62
C ASN A 237 10.41 8.13 23.76
N LYS A 238 11.18 9.21 23.56
CA LYS A 238 10.68 10.60 23.57
C LYS A 238 10.33 11.18 22.18
N SER A 239 10.29 10.36 21.13
CA SER A 239 9.92 10.79 19.77
C SER A 239 8.49 11.35 19.72
N SER A 240 8.24 12.36 18.87
CA SER A 240 6.91 12.95 18.68
C SER A 240 5.92 11.95 18.08
N THR A 241 6.36 11.18 17.08
CA THR A 241 5.53 10.13 16.48
C THR A 241 5.31 8.99 17.47
N ALA A 242 6.32 8.65 18.28
CA ALA A 242 6.18 7.69 19.37
C ALA A 242 5.14 8.13 20.40
N ALA A 243 5.11 9.42 20.76
CA ALA A 243 4.08 9.96 21.65
C ALA A 243 2.68 9.84 21.02
N LEU A 244 2.51 10.25 19.76
CA LEU A 244 1.20 10.21 19.09
C LEU A 244 0.67 8.77 18.95
N TYR A 245 1.43 7.88 18.31
CA TYR A 245 1.01 6.50 18.08
C TYR A 245 1.02 5.66 19.36
N GLY A 246 1.92 5.95 20.31
CA GLY A 246 1.94 5.33 21.62
C GLY A 246 0.70 5.65 22.43
N MET A 247 0.29 6.93 22.48
CA MET A 247 -0.97 7.34 23.12
C MET A 247 -2.18 6.70 22.42
N ALA A 248 -2.27 6.81 21.09
CA ALA A 248 -3.38 6.23 20.32
C ALA A 248 -3.52 4.71 20.52
N ALA A 249 -2.41 3.98 20.64
CA ALA A 249 -2.42 2.55 20.92
C ALA A 249 -2.94 2.24 22.35
N GLN A 250 -2.53 3.03 23.35
CA GLN A 250 -2.87 2.83 24.76
C GLN A 250 -4.32 3.22 25.12
N ILE A 251 -4.94 4.13 24.37
CA ILE A 251 -6.33 4.53 24.59
C ILE A 251 -7.25 3.32 24.34
N PRO A 252 -7.97 2.80 25.35
CA PRO A 252 -8.86 1.65 25.20
C PRO A 252 -10.09 1.97 24.35
N ASP A 253 -10.62 3.19 24.51
CA ASP A 253 -11.76 3.69 23.77
C ASP A 253 -11.32 4.35 22.46
N LYS A 254 -11.38 3.59 21.37
CA LYS A 254 -10.96 4.08 20.06
C LYS A 254 -11.80 5.23 19.53
N SER A 255 -12.98 5.51 20.10
CA SER A 255 -13.77 6.69 19.71
C SER A 255 -13.04 8.02 19.95
N LEU A 256 -12.16 8.09 20.96
CA LEU A 256 -11.32 9.27 21.19
C LEU A 256 -10.28 9.48 20.07
N VAL A 257 -9.80 8.40 19.45
CA VAL A 257 -8.92 8.49 18.28
C VAL A 257 -9.70 8.99 17.06
N ASP A 258 -10.96 8.59 16.93
CA ASP A 258 -11.86 9.10 15.89
C ASP A 258 -12.12 10.60 16.07
N GLU A 259 -12.42 11.08 17.28
CA GLU A 259 -12.60 12.50 17.58
C GLU A 259 -11.36 13.33 17.22
N MET A 260 -10.16 12.89 17.61
CA MET A 260 -8.92 13.57 17.21
C MET A 260 -8.72 13.59 15.69
N THR A 261 -9.15 12.54 15.00
CA THR A 261 -9.08 12.47 13.54
C THR A 261 -10.06 13.46 12.89
N TYR A 262 -11.26 13.63 13.46
CA TYR A 262 -12.22 14.64 13.01
C TYR A 262 -11.66 16.06 13.15
N GLU A 263 -11.07 16.40 14.29
CA GLU A 263 -10.44 17.71 14.51
C GLU A 263 -9.29 17.97 13.51
N PHE A 264 -8.50 16.94 13.18
CA PHE A 264 -7.48 17.04 12.14
C PHE A 264 -8.09 17.35 10.76
N LEU A 265 -9.20 16.69 10.40
CA LEU A 265 -9.91 16.95 9.15
C LEU A 265 -10.49 18.36 9.15
N ASP A 266 -11.10 18.81 10.25
CA ASP A 266 -11.62 20.17 10.39
C ASP A 266 -10.52 21.21 10.24
N ALA A 267 -9.33 20.97 10.81
CA ALA A 267 -8.16 21.81 10.61
C ALA A 267 -7.71 21.90 9.14
N CYS A 268 -7.88 20.83 8.34
CA CYS A 268 -7.58 20.84 6.91
C CYS A 268 -8.56 21.70 6.09
N TYR A 269 -9.76 21.93 6.60
CA TYR A 269 -10.78 22.81 6.00
C TYR A 269 -10.88 24.18 6.68
N ALA A 270 -10.10 24.42 7.73
CA ALA A 270 -10.15 25.66 8.48
C ALA A 270 -9.77 26.85 7.59
N LYS A 271 -10.65 27.85 7.55
CA LYS A 271 -10.35 29.13 6.93
C LYS A 271 -9.24 29.82 7.76
N PRO A 272 -8.25 30.47 7.14
CA PRO A 272 -7.30 31.31 7.88
C PRO A 272 -8.04 32.32 8.77
N PRO A 273 -7.56 32.59 9.99
CA PRO A 273 -8.19 33.60 10.84
C PRO A 273 -8.28 34.93 10.09
N LEU A 274 -9.45 35.56 10.15
CA LEU A 274 -9.63 36.91 9.62
C LEU A 274 -8.86 37.86 10.54
N HIS A 275 -7.72 38.35 10.07
CA HIS A 275 -6.96 39.42 10.71
C HIS A 275 -7.67 40.77 10.59
#